data_AF-A0A661QAS4-F1
#
_entry.id   AF-A0A661QAS4-F1
#
_cell.length_a   1.000
_cell.length_b   1.000
_cell.length_c   1.000
_cell.angle_alpha   90.00
_cell.angle_beta   90.00
_cell.angle_gamma   90.00
#
_symmetry.space_group_name_H-M   'P 1'
#
loop_
_entity.id
_entity.type
_entity.pdbx_description
1 polymer ?
#
loop_
_entity_poly.entity_id
_entity_poly.type
_entity_poly.pdbx_seq_one_letter_code
_entity_poly.pdbx_strand_id
1 'polypeptide(L)'
;MIRKIFSLAYLTVKKHIFTFGFISLSIIFFLIPFWCSYLQGDGTAEGKFKVFVTYSFLLSSIILITVNIAFSCVSISDELKKKTMFLLDSKPLKRGQVILGKWIGFLFLNFLLILSFLLSMSLFSVFLSKKIKSNFKEEKNIFLTYAQISPYSFISGEEEKSKLKKRETYAIPPGGKITWNFKGIKNVSSDIYLTFKFYTSKKEEKEITGYWLIGNPSMEKPVEVLTEFSQNEVHRLKIPSECVSKKGQLQITYMNIDPENISVLFNKEKFKIRYPWKNYWDNLLRSGFNLLLVTGFISAMGIFFSAIVST
;
A
#
# COMPACT_ATOMS: atom_id res chain seq x y z
N MET A 1 -38.68 -7.69 15.99
CA MET A 1 -38.09 -7.84 14.63
C MET A 1 -36.60 -8.12 14.70
N ILE A 2 -35.82 -7.24 15.32
CA ILE A 2 -34.34 -7.34 15.47
C ILE A 2 -33.88 -8.64 16.15
N ARG A 3 -34.53 -9.07 17.24
CA ARG A 3 -34.18 -10.31 17.96
C ARG A 3 -34.19 -11.55 17.06
N LYS A 4 -35.15 -11.66 16.12
CA LYS A 4 -35.26 -12.79 15.20
C LYS A 4 -34.10 -12.84 14.20
N ILE A 5 -33.64 -11.66 13.73
CA ILE A 5 -32.50 -11.53 12.80
C ILE A 5 -31.20 -11.98 13.48
N PHE A 6 -30.95 -11.53 14.72
CA PHE A 6 -29.78 -11.95 15.48
C PHE A 6 -29.78 -13.44 15.82
N SER A 7 -30.94 -14.03 16.14
CA SER A 7 -31.02 -15.48 16.36
C SER A 7 -30.65 -16.28 15.10
N LEU A 8 -31.08 -15.82 13.92
CA LEU A 8 -30.70 -16.44 12.64
C LEU A 8 -29.20 -16.29 12.36
N ALA A 9 -28.65 -15.09 12.58
CA ALA A 9 -27.21 -14.85 12.45
C ALA A 9 -26.39 -15.78 13.37
N TYR A 10 -26.80 -15.91 14.63
CA TYR A 10 -26.16 -16.80 15.60
C TYR A 10 -26.18 -18.27 15.16
N LEU A 11 -27.32 -18.75 14.63
CA LEU A 11 -27.43 -20.11 14.10
C LEU A 11 -26.50 -20.33 12.90
N THR A 12 -26.41 -19.37 11.98
CA THR A 12 -25.47 -19.43 10.85
C THR A 12 -24.02 -19.49 11.33
N VAL A 13 -23.64 -18.65 12.30
CA VAL A 13 -22.29 -18.64 12.87
C VAL A 13 -22.00 -19.98 13.54
N LYS A 14 -22.87 -20.45 14.43
CA LYS A 14 -22.70 -21.73 15.15
C LYS A 14 -22.57 -22.92 14.19
N LYS A 15 -23.30 -22.90 13.06
CA LYS A 15 -23.22 -23.95 12.04
C LYS A 15 -21.83 -24.02 11.39
N HIS A 16 -21.22 -22.88 11.07
CA HIS A 16 -19.99 -22.85 10.25
C HIS A 16 -18.70 -22.72 11.07
N ILE A 17 -18.73 -22.09 12.25
CA ILE A 17 -17.52 -21.76 13.02
C ILE A 17 -16.70 -23.00 13.44
N PHE A 18 -17.36 -24.11 13.75
CA PHE A 18 -16.71 -25.37 14.14
C PHE A 18 -16.59 -26.38 13.00
N THR A 19 -16.91 -25.98 11.77
CA THR A 19 -16.73 -26.85 10.61
C THR A 19 -15.23 -26.97 10.30
N PHE A 20 -14.77 -28.18 9.95
CA PHE A 20 -13.38 -28.43 9.58
C PHE A 20 -12.84 -27.42 8.55
N GLY A 21 -13.66 -27.05 7.56
CA GLY A 21 -13.30 -26.05 6.56
C GLY A 21 -13.04 -24.64 7.11
N PHE A 22 -13.78 -24.20 8.14
CA PHE A 22 -13.54 -22.89 8.74
C PHE A 22 -12.28 -22.88 9.61
N ILE A 23 -12.04 -23.97 10.33
CA ILE A 23 -10.83 -24.16 11.13
C ILE A 23 -9.60 -24.21 10.23
N SER A 24 -9.64 -24.98 9.13
CA SER A 24 -8.55 -25.06 8.17
C SER A 24 -8.28 -23.72 7.50
N LEU A 25 -9.31 -22.96 7.12
CA LEU A 25 -9.17 -21.59 6.63
C LEU A 25 -8.50 -20.69 7.67
N SER A 26 -8.95 -20.72 8.93
CA SER A 26 -8.37 -19.91 10.00
C SER A 26 -6.86 -20.19 10.18
N ILE A 27 -6.46 -21.46 10.09
CA ILE A 27 -5.04 -21.86 10.12
C ILE A 27 -4.29 -21.31 8.89
N ILE A 28 -4.87 -21.40 7.69
CA ILE A 28 -4.27 -20.86 6.47
C ILE A 28 -4.04 -19.35 6.60
N PHE A 29 -5.02 -18.57 7.09
CA PHE A 29 -4.86 -17.13 7.30
C PHE A 29 -3.77 -16.80 8.33
N PHE A 30 -3.56 -17.66 9.32
CA PHE A 30 -2.45 -17.51 10.25
C PHE A 30 -1.09 -17.80 9.57
N LEU A 31 -1.01 -18.78 8.68
CA LEU A 31 0.23 -19.21 8.02
C LEU A 31 0.65 -18.34 6.82
N ILE A 32 -0.27 -17.64 6.15
CA ILE A 32 0.07 -16.80 4.97
C ILE A 32 1.14 -15.75 5.31
N PRO A 33 0.99 -14.90 6.34
CA PRO A 33 2.03 -13.93 6.68
C PRO A 33 3.34 -14.60 7.10
N PHE A 34 3.27 -15.74 7.78
CA PHE A 34 4.46 -16.51 8.13
C PHE A 34 5.26 -16.90 6.87
N TRP A 35 4.57 -17.48 5.88
CA TRP A 35 5.19 -17.85 4.61
C TRP A 35 5.79 -16.65 3.89
N CYS A 36 5.03 -15.55 3.77
CA CYS A 36 5.50 -14.34 3.10
C CYS A 36 6.71 -13.67 3.79
N SER A 37 6.95 -13.94 5.07
CA SER A 37 8.11 -13.38 5.80
C SER A 37 9.46 -13.93 5.30
N TYR A 38 9.45 -15.07 4.59
CA TYR A 38 10.63 -15.68 3.99
C TYR A 38 10.92 -15.21 2.56
N LEU A 39 10.01 -14.45 1.94
CA LEU A 39 10.23 -13.93 0.59
C LEU A 39 11.43 -12.97 0.55
N GLN A 40 12.23 -13.10 -0.49
CA GLN A 40 13.37 -12.21 -0.74
C GLN A 40 12.88 -10.89 -1.37
N GLY A 41 13.44 -9.79 -0.87
CA GLY A 41 13.20 -8.46 -1.41
C GLY A 41 14.33 -8.02 -2.36
N ASP A 42 14.26 -6.77 -2.79
CA ASP A 42 15.23 -6.07 -3.64
C ASP A 42 16.57 -5.75 -2.93
N GLY A 43 16.94 -6.51 -1.89
CA GLY A 43 18.10 -6.24 -1.04
C GLY A 43 17.92 -5.09 -0.04
N THR A 44 16.88 -4.25 -0.19
CA THR A 44 16.58 -3.17 0.75
C THR A 44 15.61 -3.63 1.86
N ALA A 45 15.75 -3.04 3.05
CA ALA A 45 14.88 -3.37 4.17
C ALA A 45 13.43 -2.87 3.95
N GLU A 46 13.25 -1.68 3.36
CA GLU A 46 11.93 -1.20 2.94
C GLU A 46 11.29 -2.11 1.87
N GLY A 47 12.05 -2.50 0.85
CA GLY A 47 11.54 -3.35 -0.22
C GLY A 47 11.16 -4.75 0.28
N LYS A 48 11.94 -5.33 1.18
CA LYS A 48 11.58 -6.59 1.85
C LYS A 48 10.27 -6.48 2.64
N PHE A 49 10.09 -5.41 3.42
CA PHE A 49 8.84 -5.19 4.16
C PHE A 49 7.65 -4.95 3.22
N LYS A 50 7.87 -4.20 2.14
CA LYS A 50 6.85 -3.95 1.10
C LYS A 50 6.40 -5.24 0.42
N VAL A 51 7.34 -6.11 0.04
CA VAL A 51 7.07 -7.44 -0.51
C VAL A 51 6.21 -8.25 0.46
N PHE A 52 6.66 -8.38 1.72
CA PHE A 52 5.93 -9.10 2.76
C PHE A 52 4.46 -8.66 2.88
N VAL A 53 4.22 -7.35 3.04
CA VAL A 53 2.86 -6.79 3.19
C VAL A 53 2.04 -7.02 1.91
N THR A 54 2.59 -6.70 0.74
CA THR A 54 1.86 -6.75 -0.53
C THR A 54 1.40 -8.16 -0.87
N TYR A 55 2.31 -9.14 -0.80
CA TYR A 55 1.97 -10.51 -1.17
C TYR A 55 1.02 -11.17 -0.18
N SER A 56 1.15 -10.88 1.11
CA SER A 56 0.23 -11.42 2.11
C SER A 56 -1.19 -10.90 1.94
N PHE A 57 -1.35 -9.60 1.68
CA PHE A 57 -2.67 -9.01 1.40
C PHE A 57 -3.25 -9.52 0.08
N LEU A 58 -2.44 -9.64 -0.96
CA LEU A 58 -2.89 -10.13 -2.26
C LEU A 58 -3.41 -11.57 -2.15
N LEU A 59 -2.63 -12.46 -1.53
CA LEU A 59 -2.98 -13.87 -1.39
C LEU A 59 -4.20 -14.06 -0.48
N SER A 60 -4.25 -13.36 0.66
CA SER A 60 -5.40 -13.41 1.57
C SER A 60 -6.68 -12.89 0.92
N SER A 61 -6.58 -11.84 0.10
CA SER A 61 -7.73 -11.26 -0.61
C SER A 61 -8.30 -12.23 -1.65
N ILE A 62 -7.45 -12.86 -2.46
CA ILE A 62 -7.90 -13.84 -3.47
C ILE A 62 -8.61 -15.02 -2.81
N ILE A 63 -8.03 -15.55 -1.73
CA ILE A 63 -8.62 -16.68 -0.99
C ILE A 63 -9.95 -16.26 -0.36
N LEU A 64 -10.02 -15.12 0.34
CA LEU A 64 -11.25 -14.63 0.96
C LEU A 64 -12.37 -14.43 -0.06
N ILE A 65 -12.07 -13.80 -1.19
CA ILE A 65 -13.06 -13.55 -2.25
C ILE A 65 -13.61 -14.88 -2.77
N THR A 66 -12.73 -15.83 -3.09
CA THR A 66 -13.11 -17.13 -3.65
C THR A 66 -13.96 -17.94 -2.67
N VAL A 67 -13.52 -18.03 -1.42
CA VAL A 67 -14.21 -18.73 -0.34
C VAL A 67 -15.58 -18.11 -0.05
N ASN A 68 -15.66 -16.79 -0.06
CA ASN A 68 -16.89 -16.08 0.25
C ASN A 68 -17.94 -16.21 -0.88
N ILE A 69 -17.49 -16.25 -2.15
CA ILE A 69 -18.37 -16.62 -3.27
C ILE A 69 -18.90 -18.04 -3.08
N ALA A 70 -18.01 -19.00 -2.81
CA ALA A 70 -18.40 -20.40 -2.62
C ALA A 70 -19.38 -20.59 -1.46
N PHE A 71 -19.12 -20.02 -0.29
CA PHE A 71 -20.00 -20.13 0.87
C PHE A 71 -21.36 -19.50 0.63
N SER A 72 -21.42 -18.36 -0.05
CA SER A 72 -22.68 -17.67 -0.35
C SER A 72 -23.58 -18.53 -1.25
N CYS A 73 -23.01 -19.17 -2.28
CA CYS A 73 -23.74 -20.09 -3.16
C CYS A 73 -24.19 -21.37 -2.44
N VAL A 74 -23.30 -21.98 -1.65
CA VAL A 74 -23.60 -23.22 -0.90
C VAL A 74 -24.67 -22.97 0.16
N SER A 75 -24.65 -21.81 0.83
CA SER A 75 -25.57 -21.52 1.93
C SER A 75 -27.05 -21.62 1.57
N ILE A 76 -27.42 -21.25 0.35
CA ILE A 76 -28.82 -21.31 -0.12
C ILE A 76 -29.09 -22.64 -0.79
N SER A 77 -28.14 -23.15 -1.59
CA SER A 77 -28.25 -24.45 -2.25
C SER A 77 -28.49 -25.59 -1.25
N ASP A 78 -27.84 -25.56 -0.09
CA ASP A 78 -28.03 -26.54 0.98
C ASP A 78 -29.46 -26.53 1.55
N GLU A 79 -30.07 -25.35 1.66
CA GLU A 79 -31.42 -25.22 2.22
C GLU A 79 -32.51 -25.61 1.23
N LEU A 80 -32.24 -25.41 -0.06
CA LEU A 80 -33.07 -25.95 -1.13
C LEU A 80 -33.04 -27.48 -1.13
N LYS A 81 -31.85 -28.08 -1.10
CA LYS A 81 -31.68 -29.54 -1.07
C LYS A 81 -32.35 -30.17 0.15
N LYS A 82 -32.24 -29.53 1.32
CA LYS A 82 -32.81 -30.04 2.58
C LYS A 82 -34.30 -29.73 2.75
N LYS A 83 -34.96 -29.06 1.79
CA LYS A 83 -36.35 -28.60 1.85
C LYS A 83 -36.68 -27.78 3.11
N THR A 84 -35.66 -27.26 3.80
CA THR A 84 -35.84 -26.48 5.04
C THR A 84 -36.43 -25.11 4.77
N MET A 85 -36.31 -24.61 3.53
CA MET A 85 -36.90 -23.34 3.11
C MET A 85 -38.44 -23.37 3.16
N PHE A 86 -39.07 -24.49 2.77
CA PHE A 86 -40.54 -24.66 2.81
C PHE A 86 -41.08 -24.77 4.25
N LEU A 87 -40.26 -25.24 5.20
CA LEU A 87 -40.60 -25.29 6.63
C LEU A 87 -40.45 -23.91 7.31
N LEU A 88 -39.74 -22.96 6.70
CA LEU A 88 -39.61 -21.60 7.20
C LEU A 88 -40.79 -20.71 6.80
N ASP A 89 -41.46 -21.01 5.68
CA ASP A 89 -42.66 -20.30 5.21
C ASP A 89 -43.86 -20.47 6.17
N SER A 90 -43.90 -21.55 6.96
CA SER A 90 -44.93 -21.74 8.00
C SER A 90 -44.68 -20.92 9.28
N LYS A 91 -43.50 -20.31 9.44
CA LYS A 91 -43.18 -19.39 10.53
C LYS A 91 -43.40 -17.94 10.08
N PRO A 92 -43.92 -17.04 10.93
CA PRO A 92 -44.14 -15.64 10.57
C PRO A 92 -42.81 -14.87 10.52
N LEU A 93 -42.02 -15.13 9.46
CA LEU A 93 -40.74 -14.53 9.14
C LEU A 93 -40.79 -13.98 7.71
N LYS A 94 -40.53 -12.68 7.56
CA LYS A 94 -40.44 -12.07 6.24
C LYS A 94 -39.17 -12.58 5.54
N ARG A 95 -39.24 -12.93 4.24
CA ARG A 95 -38.09 -13.44 3.45
C ARG A 95 -36.83 -12.57 3.58
N GLY A 96 -36.99 -11.24 3.58
CA GLY A 96 -35.88 -10.29 3.79
C GLY A 96 -35.19 -10.41 5.15
N GLN A 97 -35.89 -10.82 6.21
CA GLN A 97 -35.28 -11.02 7.55
C GLN A 97 -34.36 -12.25 7.58
N VAL A 98 -34.67 -13.28 6.79
CA VAL A 98 -33.84 -14.48 6.68
C VAL A 98 -32.55 -14.17 5.91
N ILE A 99 -32.68 -13.47 4.78
CA ILE A 99 -31.53 -13.02 3.96
C ILE A 99 -30.60 -12.14 4.78
N LEU A 100 -31.14 -11.11 5.46
CA LEU A 100 -30.36 -10.22 6.31
C LEU A 100 -29.69 -10.94 7.48
N GLY A 101 -30.39 -11.87 8.15
CA GLY A 101 -29.82 -12.64 9.26
C GLY A 101 -28.62 -13.49 8.83
N LYS A 102 -28.72 -14.17 7.69
CA LYS A 102 -27.59 -14.95 7.14
C LYS A 102 -26.43 -14.08 6.70
N TRP A 103 -26.72 -12.97 6.02
CA TRP A 103 -25.70 -12.03 5.59
C TRP A 103 -24.90 -11.48 6.79
N ILE A 104 -25.59 -11.09 7.88
CA ILE A 104 -24.95 -10.67 9.13
C ILE A 104 -24.11 -11.81 9.73
N GLY A 105 -24.61 -13.06 9.67
CA GLY A 105 -23.84 -14.24 10.09
C GLY A 105 -22.54 -14.42 9.30
N PHE A 106 -22.58 -14.29 7.97
CA PHE A 106 -21.38 -14.38 7.12
C PHE A 106 -20.43 -13.19 7.30
N LEU A 107 -20.97 -11.99 7.47
CA LEU A 107 -20.17 -10.82 7.84
C LEU A 107 -19.40 -11.06 9.14
N PHE A 108 -20.03 -11.65 10.15
CA PHE A 108 -19.38 -11.97 11.41
C PHE A 108 -18.29 -13.04 11.24
N LEU A 109 -18.54 -14.10 10.46
CA LEU A 109 -17.52 -15.12 10.16
C LEU A 109 -16.32 -14.53 9.39
N ASN A 110 -16.57 -13.68 8.40
CA ASN A 110 -15.51 -12.98 7.66
C ASN A 110 -14.73 -12.02 8.58
N PHE A 111 -15.42 -11.35 9.51
CA PHE A 111 -14.76 -10.52 10.51
C PHE A 111 -13.78 -11.34 11.38
N LEU A 112 -14.17 -12.55 11.82
CA LEU A 112 -13.26 -13.42 12.58
C LEU A 112 -12.03 -13.86 11.76
N LEU A 113 -12.21 -14.21 10.49
CA LEU A 113 -11.09 -14.59 9.59
C LEU A 113 -10.16 -13.41 9.30
N ILE A 114 -10.71 -12.21 9.10
CA ILE A 114 -9.91 -11.00 8.90
C ILE A 114 -9.18 -10.64 10.19
N LEU A 115 -9.84 -10.78 11.35
CA LEU A 115 -9.21 -10.51 12.64
C LEU A 115 -8.03 -11.45 12.89
N SER A 116 -8.17 -12.75 12.61
CA SER A 116 -7.06 -13.71 12.74
C SER A 116 -5.90 -13.38 11.79
N PHE A 117 -6.21 -12.99 10.55
CA PHE A 117 -5.21 -12.51 9.58
C PHE A 117 -4.48 -11.25 10.07
N LEU A 118 -5.20 -10.25 10.60
CA LEU A 118 -4.61 -9.01 11.12
C LEU A 118 -3.71 -9.26 12.34
N LEU A 119 -4.12 -10.17 13.23
CA LEU A 119 -3.33 -10.59 14.39
C LEU A 119 -2.06 -11.34 13.95
N SER A 120 -2.16 -12.25 12.98
CA SER A 120 -0.98 -12.90 12.40
C SER A 120 -0.04 -11.86 11.78
N MET A 121 -0.59 -10.93 11.01
CA MET A 121 0.16 -9.84 10.40
C MET A 121 0.90 -8.96 11.42
N SER A 122 0.25 -8.60 12.52
CA SER A 122 0.87 -7.79 13.56
C SER A 122 2.04 -8.53 14.22
N LEU A 123 1.87 -9.82 14.54
CA LEU A 123 2.92 -10.66 15.11
C LEU A 123 4.12 -10.79 14.16
N PHE A 124 3.88 -11.15 12.90
CA PHE A 124 4.97 -11.37 11.94
C PHE A 124 5.63 -10.07 11.46
N SER A 125 4.92 -8.94 11.43
CA SER A 125 5.54 -7.64 11.14
C SER A 125 6.52 -7.21 12.22
N VAL A 126 6.21 -7.45 13.50
CA VAL A 126 7.12 -7.20 14.63
C VAL A 126 8.32 -8.15 14.58
N PHE A 127 8.09 -9.43 14.28
CA PHE A 127 9.17 -10.40 14.12
C PHE A 127 10.12 -10.02 12.97
N LEU A 128 9.57 -9.67 11.82
CA LEU A 128 10.33 -9.24 10.65
C LEU A 128 11.11 -7.95 10.93
N SER A 129 10.50 -6.98 11.63
CA SER A 129 11.18 -5.74 12.03
C SER A 129 12.39 -6.00 12.93
N LYS A 130 12.27 -6.91 13.91
CA LYS A 130 13.41 -7.33 14.76
C LYS A 130 14.53 -7.97 13.92
N LYS A 131 14.16 -8.85 12.99
CA LYS A 131 15.11 -9.52 12.07
C LYS A 131 15.81 -8.52 11.13
N ILE A 132 15.08 -7.53 10.60
CA ILE A 132 15.62 -6.48 9.75
C ILE A 132 16.56 -5.56 10.53
N LYS A 133 16.18 -5.09 11.72
CA LYS A 133 17.02 -4.22 12.57
C LYS A 133 18.36 -4.87 12.95
N SER A 134 18.37 -6.19 13.10
CA SER A 134 19.61 -6.95 13.34
C SER A 134 20.54 -6.96 12.11
N ASN A 135 19.97 -7.01 10.90
CA ASN A 135 20.74 -7.09 9.66
C ASN A 135 21.12 -5.72 9.09
N PHE A 136 20.29 -4.70 9.32
CA PHE A 136 20.44 -3.34 8.81
C PHE A 136 20.44 -2.37 9.99
N LYS A 137 21.63 -2.09 10.55
CA LYS A 137 21.82 -1.31 11.77
C LYS A 137 21.38 0.17 11.66
N GLU A 138 21.24 0.69 10.43
CA GLU A 138 21.00 2.12 10.17
C GLU A 138 19.53 2.50 9.90
N GLU A 139 18.63 1.56 9.59
CA GLU A 139 17.23 1.89 9.32
C GLU A 139 16.39 2.00 10.61
N LYS A 140 16.18 3.23 11.08
CA LYS A 140 15.39 3.48 12.31
C LYS A 140 13.87 3.44 12.13
N ASN A 141 13.33 3.46 10.90
CA ASN A 141 11.91 3.78 10.64
C ASN A 141 11.18 2.80 9.70
N ILE A 142 11.21 1.50 10.00
CA ILE A 142 10.64 0.44 9.15
C ILE A 142 9.09 0.47 9.10
N PHE A 143 8.43 1.05 10.11
CA PHE A 143 6.96 1.09 10.21
C PHE A 143 6.30 2.38 9.67
N LEU A 144 7.07 3.28 9.06
CA LEU A 144 6.51 4.50 8.49
C LEU A 144 6.05 4.24 7.05
N THR A 145 4.81 4.61 6.75
CA THR A 145 4.33 4.66 5.37
C THR A 145 4.78 5.99 4.76
N TYR A 146 5.48 5.93 3.64
CA TYR A 146 5.93 7.13 2.92
C TYR A 146 4.84 7.64 1.98
N ALA A 147 4.45 8.91 2.13
CA ALA A 147 3.72 9.61 1.08
C ALA A 147 4.69 10.07 -0.01
N GLN A 148 4.20 10.15 -1.24
CA GLN A 148 4.97 10.64 -2.39
C GLN A 148 4.43 11.99 -2.86
N ILE A 149 5.32 12.97 -3.07
CA ILE A 149 4.98 14.26 -3.66
C ILE A 149 5.84 14.50 -4.90
N SER A 150 5.20 14.92 -5.99
CA SER A 150 5.87 15.37 -7.20
C SER A 150 6.09 16.89 -7.14
N PRO A 151 7.10 17.44 -7.82
CA PRO A 151 7.34 18.88 -7.82
C PRO A 151 6.14 19.63 -8.42
N TYR A 152 5.73 20.72 -7.78
CA TYR A 152 4.62 21.55 -8.27
C TYR A 152 5.07 22.53 -9.35
N SER A 153 6.30 23.04 -9.25
CA SER A 153 6.89 23.93 -10.25
C SER A 153 8.37 23.65 -10.38
N PHE A 154 8.94 23.97 -11.54
CA PHE A 154 10.37 23.93 -11.76
C PHE A 154 10.83 25.21 -12.48
N ILE A 155 12.07 25.63 -12.22
CA ILE A 155 12.73 26.76 -12.85
C ILE A 155 13.95 26.21 -13.58
N SER A 156 14.02 26.43 -14.88
CA SER A 156 15.18 26.13 -15.72
C SER A 156 15.80 27.44 -16.23
N GLY A 157 17.11 27.47 -16.47
CA GLY A 157 17.83 28.64 -17.01
C GLY A 157 17.23 29.19 -18.31
N GLU A 158 17.47 30.48 -18.59
CA GLU A 158 16.64 31.40 -19.38
C GLU A 158 16.35 31.07 -20.86
N GLU A 159 16.89 30.03 -21.49
CA GLU A 159 16.74 29.84 -22.95
C GLU A 159 15.79 28.72 -23.41
N GLU A 160 15.28 27.86 -22.52
CA GLU A 160 14.61 26.61 -22.97
C GLU A 160 13.11 26.48 -22.59
N LYS A 161 12.42 27.61 -22.37
CA LYS A 161 11.00 27.66 -21.95
C LYS A 161 10.02 27.03 -22.96
N SER A 162 10.36 26.91 -24.24
CA SER A 162 9.40 26.52 -25.30
C SER A 162 9.41 25.04 -25.71
N LYS A 163 10.48 24.26 -25.43
CA LYS A 163 10.61 22.85 -25.87
C LYS A 163 10.42 21.78 -24.77
N LEU A 164 10.50 22.12 -23.48
CA LEU A 164 10.42 21.16 -22.37
C LEU A 164 9.00 20.77 -21.92
N LYS A 165 7.96 21.48 -22.38
CA LYS A 165 6.57 21.27 -21.90
C LYS A 165 5.96 19.93 -22.36
N LYS A 166 6.55 19.25 -23.34
CA LYS A 166 6.04 18.00 -23.94
C LYS A 166 6.89 16.73 -23.70
N ARG A 167 8.05 16.84 -23.05
CA ARG A 167 8.95 15.69 -22.80
C ARG A 167 8.67 15.06 -21.43
N GLU A 168 8.72 13.74 -21.33
CA GLU A 168 8.61 12.97 -20.08
C GLU A 168 9.85 13.10 -19.18
N THR A 169 10.87 13.83 -19.64
CA THR A 169 12.14 14.05 -18.95
C THR A 169 12.42 15.53 -18.72
N TYR A 170 13.15 15.84 -17.63
CA TYR A 170 13.85 17.11 -17.45
C TYR A 170 15.25 16.96 -18.04
N ALA A 171 15.55 17.71 -19.10
CA ALA A 171 16.89 17.74 -19.69
C ALA A 171 17.71 18.87 -19.06
N ILE A 172 18.92 18.54 -18.60
CA ILE A 172 19.87 19.48 -18.03
C ILE A 172 21.16 19.35 -18.84
N PRO A 173 21.51 20.36 -19.66
CA PRO A 173 22.78 20.36 -20.39
C PRO A 173 23.97 20.49 -19.42
N PRO A 174 25.20 20.24 -19.88
CA PRO A 174 26.41 20.48 -19.10
C PRO A 174 26.49 21.92 -18.60
N GLY A 175 26.84 22.12 -17.34
CA GLY A 175 26.81 23.44 -16.68
C GLY A 175 25.40 23.99 -16.43
N GLY A 176 24.36 23.31 -16.91
CA GLY A 176 22.97 23.67 -16.71
C GLY A 176 22.54 23.44 -15.26
N LYS A 177 21.52 24.20 -14.85
CA LYS A 177 20.87 24.05 -13.54
C LYS A 177 19.36 24.01 -13.67
N ILE A 178 18.73 23.24 -12.79
CA ILE A 178 17.28 23.17 -12.65
C ILE A 178 16.91 23.18 -11.17
N THR A 179 15.87 23.95 -10.83
CA THR A 179 15.35 24.05 -9.47
C THR A 179 13.93 23.53 -9.43
N TRP A 180 13.64 22.56 -8.58
CA TRP A 180 12.31 22.03 -8.32
C TRP A 180 11.77 22.52 -6.99
N ASN A 181 10.51 22.98 -6.99
CA ASN A 181 9.81 23.42 -5.80
C ASN A 181 8.70 22.43 -5.42
N PHE A 182 8.65 22.10 -4.14
CA PHE A 182 7.68 21.19 -3.54
C PHE A 182 6.88 21.93 -2.47
N LYS A 183 5.60 21.54 -2.33
CA LYS A 183 4.68 22.09 -1.33
C LYS A 183 3.81 20.97 -0.75
N GLY A 184 3.36 21.15 0.49
CA GLY A 184 2.41 20.24 1.12
C GLY A 184 3.06 19.05 1.83
N ILE A 185 4.37 19.13 2.10
CA ILE A 185 5.08 18.14 2.93
C ILE A 185 4.63 18.35 4.39
N LYS A 186 4.06 17.31 5.02
CA LYS A 186 3.53 17.35 6.39
C LYS A 186 4.33 16.40 7.30
N ASN A 187 4.36 16.68 8.62
CA ASN A 187 4.99 15.83 9.65
C ASN A 187 6.46 15.45 9.35
N VAL A 188 7.33 16.44 9.26
CA VAL A 188 8.77 16.24 8.97
C VAL A 188 9.56 15.99 10.25
N SER A 189 9.14 15.02 11.05
CA SER A 189 9.80 14.66 12.31
C SER A 189 11.05 13.79 12.11
N SER A 190 11.26 13.30 10.88
CA SER A 190 12.43 12.51 10.50
C SER A 190 12.92 12.89 9.11
N ASP A 191 14.09 12.37 8.75
CA ASP A 191 14.66 12.49 7.42
C ASP A 191 13.69 12.05 6.33
N ILE A 192 13.71 12.77 5.21
CA ILE A 192 12.93 12.49 4.01
C ILE A 192 13.88 12.08 2.88
N TYR A 193 13.35 11.46 1.83
CA TYR A 193 14.16 10.95 0.73
C TYR A 193 13.67 11.50 -0.60
N LEU A 194 14.56 12.04 -1.42
CA LEU A 194 14.29 12.27 -2.83
C LEU A 194 14.59 10.98 -3.59
N THR A 195 13.58 10.42 -4.24
CA THR A 195 13.76 9.31 -5.18
C THR A 195 13.76 9.86 -6.59
N PHE A 196 14.71 9.42 -7.41
CA PHE A 196 14.78 9.82 -8.82
C PHE A 196 15.44 8.74 -9.67
N LYS A 197 15.22 8.83 -10.97
CA LYS A 197 15.93 8.06 -11.99
C LYS A 197 16.28 9.00 -13.12
N PHE A 198 17.51 8.91 -13.60
CA PHE A 198 17.96 9.70 -14.73
C PHE A 198 18.62 8.81 -15.79
N TYR A 199 18.67 9.38 -16.98
CA TYR A 199 19.38 8.87 -18.15
C TYR A 199 20.36 9.91 -18.61
N THR A 200 21.26 9.54 -19.50
CA THR A 200 22.27 10.45 -20.00
C THR A 200 22.21 10.43 -21.53
N SER A 201 22.76 11.46 -22.17
CA SER A 201 22.84 11.51 -23.63
C SER A 201 23.80 10.47 -24.22
N LYS A 202 24.70 9.89 -23.42
CA LYS A 202 25.69 8.88 -23.84
C LYS A 202 25.43 7.54 -23.12
N LYS A 203 25.37 6.44 -23.85
CA LYS A 203 25.16 5.08 -23.27
C LYS A 203 26.37 4.51 -22.51
N GLU A 204 27.28 5.34 -21.98
CA GLU A 204 28.43 4.87 -21.21
C GLU A 204 28.02 4.53 -19.77
N GLU A 205 28.45 3.38 -19.25
CA GLU A 205 28.23 2.95 -17.86
C GLU A 205 29.13 3.72 -16.88
N LYS A 206 29.11 5.06 -16.95
CA LYS A 206 29.83 5.93 -16.02
C LYS A 206 28.90 6.53 -14.98
N GLU A 207 29.44 6.73 -13.79
CA GLU A 207 28.81 7.51 -12.74
C GLU A 207 28.85 8.99 -13.11
N ILE A 208 27.72 9.68 -12.99
CA ILE A 208 27.64 11.11 -13.27
C ILE A 208 27.78 11.89 -11.96
N THR A 209 28.68 12.86 -11.98
CA THR A 209 28.86 13.80 -10.87
C THR A 209 27.77 14.87 -10.92
N GLY A 210 27.01 14.94 -9.83
CA GLY A 210 25.93 15.89 -9.65
C GLY A 210 26.11 16.72 -8.39
N TYR A 211 25.82 18.01 -8.48
CA TYR A 211 25.84 18.90 -7.32
C TYR A 211 24.43 19.36 -6.98
N TRP A 212 24.04 19.16 -5.72
CA TRP A 212 22.70 19.40 -5.23
C TRP A 212 22.70 20.48 -4.16
N LEU A 213 21.79 21.45 -4.30
CA LEU A 213 21.47 22.43 -3.27
C LEU A 213 20.07 22.15 -2.75
N ILE A 214 19.96 21.80 -1.47
CA ILE A 214 18.72 21.34 -0.84
C ILE A 214 18.38 22.27 0.31
N GLY A 215 17.19 22.87 0.28
CA GLY A 215 16.77 23.76 1.33
C GLY A 215 15.32 24.17 1.18
N ASN A 216 14.96 25.31 1.78
CA ASN A 216 13.66 25.93 1.56
C ASN A 216 13.85 27.39 1.13
N PRO A 217 12.82 28.04 0.58
CA PRO A 217 12.93 29.42 0.11
C PRO A 217 13.31 30.46 1.18
N SER A 218 13.24 30.11 2.46
CA SER A 218 13.56 30.98 3.59
C SER A 218 14.90 30.64 4.25
N MET A 219 15.63 29.66 3.74
CA MET A 219 16.90 29.18 4.30
C MET A 219 18.06 29.94 3.65
N GLU A 220 18.89 30.60 4.46
CA GLU A 220 20.03 31.39 3.98
C GLU A 220 21.15 30.53 3.37
N LYS A 221 21.37 29.34 3.93
CA LYS A 221 22.40 28.40 3.48
C LYS A 221 21.77 27.03 3.19
N PRO A 222 21.52 26.69 1.92
CA PRO A 222 21.04 25.36 1.56
C PRO A 222 22.12 24.32 1.87
N VAL A 223 21.68 23.08 2.15
CA VAL A 223 22.57 21.94 2.29
C VAL A 223 23.11 21.55 0.92
N GLU A 224 24.43 21.50 0.82
CA GLU A 224 25.15 21.15 -0.40
C GLU A 224 25.50 19.66 -0.36
N VAL A 225 25.18 18.92 -1.42
CA VAL A 225 25.51 17.50 -1.54
C VAL A 225 26.12 17.24 -2.91
N LEU A 226 27.35 16.71 -2.90
CA LEU A 226 28.00 16.16 -4.08
C LEU A 226 27.68 14.67 -4.17
N THR A 227 27.25 14.21 -5.34
CA THR A 227 26.88 12.80 -5.55
C THR A 227 27.45 12.27 -6.85
N GLU A 228 27.93 11.03 -6.81
CA GLU A 228 28.29 10.25 -7.98
C GLU A 228 27.27 9.10 -8.09
N PHE A 229 26.51 9.09 -9.19
CA PHE A 229 25.41 8.13 -9.37
C PHE A 229 25.45 7.49 -10.75
N SER A 230 25.18 6.19 -10.82
CA SER A 230 25.04 5.45 -12.07
C SER A 230 23.76 5.81 -12.81
N GLN A 231 23.80 5.86 -14.14
CA GLN A 231 22.59 6.07 -14.91
C GLN A 231 21.64 4.85 -14.90
N ASN A 232 20.39 5.06 -15.30
CA ASN A 232 19.38 3.99 -15.44
C ASN A 232 18.98 3.29 -14.12
N GLU A 233 19.45 3.76 -12.96
CA GLU A 233 19.08 3.24 -11.64
C GLU A 233 18.16 4.20 -10.88
N VAL A 234 17.50 3.69 -9.84
CA VAL A 234 16.65 4.49 -8.96
C VAL A 234 17.47 4.88 -7.73
N HIS A 235 17.82 6.16 -7.65
CA HIS A 235 18.63 6.71 -6.56
C HIS A 235 17.76 7.28 -5.46
N ARG A 236 18.31 7.26 -4.23
CA ARG A 236 17.68 7.82 -3.03
C ARG A 236 18.65 8.79 -2.37
N LEU A 237 18.34 10.07 -2.47
CA LEU A 237 19.08 11.13 -1.79
C LEU A 237 18.41 11.46 -0.46
N LYS A 238 19.16 11.33 0.64
CA LYS A 238 18.69 11.65 1.98
C LYS A 238 18.63 13.17 2.15
N ILE A 239 17.50 13.67 2.65
CA ILE A 239 17.24 15.09 2.88
C ILE A 239 16.93 15.29 4.36
N PRO A 240 17.74 16.07 5.09
CA PRO A 240 17.47 16.43 6.47
C PRO A 240 16.11 17.15 6.61
N SER A 241 15.38 16.88 7.69
CA SER A 241 14.09 17.51 7.96
C SER A 241 14.18 19.04 8.05
N GLU A 242 15.32 19.57 8.49
CA GLU A 242 15.64 21.00 8.60
C GLU A 242 15.52 21.75 7.26
N CYS A 243 15.73 21.05 6.14
CA CYS A 243 15.60 21.62 4.81
C CYS A 243 14.14 21.98 4.48
N VAL A 244 13.14 21.38 5.16
CA VAL A 244 11.73 21.65 4.90
C VAL A 244 11.22 22.80 5.77
N SER A 245 10.56 23.78 5.15
CA SER A 245 9.98 24.91 5.90
C SER A 245 8.82 24.47 6.80
N LYS A 246 8.51 25.26 7.84
CA LYS A 246 7.31 25.06 8.68
C LYS A 246 5.99 25.02 7.88
N LYS A 247 5.96 25.60 6.68
CA LYS A 247 4.82 25.59 5.75
C LYS A 247 4.82 24.36 4.82
N GLY A 248 5.76 23.43 4.99
CA GLY A 248 5.88 22.22 4.18
C GLY A 248 6.42 22.46 2.77
N GLN A 249 7.31 23.44 2.62
CA GLN A 249 7.95 23.76 1.34
C GLN A 249 9.40 23.28 1.32
N LEU A 250 9.82 22.74 0.19
CA LEU A 250 11.19 22.31 -0.08
C LEU A 250 11.59 22.77 -1.48
N GLN A 251 12.83 23.19 -1.63
CA GLN A 251 13.45 23.56 -2.88
C GLN A 251 14.72 22.71 -3.07
N ILE A 252 14.82 22.10 -4.25
CA ILE A 252 15.97 21.28 -4.63
C ILE A 252 16.49 21.82 -5.95
N THR A 253 17.76 22.21 -5.98
CA THR A 253 18.45 22.61 -7.21
C THR A 253 19.49 21.56 -7.55
N TYR A 254 19.49 21.11 -8.80
CA TYR A 254 20.53 20.27 -9.36
C TYR A 254 21.37 21.08 -10.34
N MET A 255 22.68 20.92 -10.26
CA MET A 255 23.67 21.49 -11.16
C MET A 255 24.45 20.35 -11.80
N ASN A 256 24.45 20.33 -13.13
CA ASN A 256 25.24 19.38 -13.89
C ASN A 256 26.68 19.89 -13.99
N ILE A 257 27.55 19.36 -13.14
CA ILE A 257 28.98 19.72 -13.08
C ILE A 257 29.87 18.61 -13.65
N ASP A 258 29.28 17.70 -14.44
CA ASP A 258 29.99 16.59 -15.02
C ASP A 258 31.11 17.07 -15.97
N PRO A 259 32.37 16.65 -15.76
CA PRO A 259 33.51 17.15 -16.54
C PRO A 259 33.49 16.70 -18.01
N GLU A 260 32.74 15.63 -18.34
CA GLU A 260 32.69 15.07 -19.69
C GLU A 260 31.63 15.72 -20.60
N ASN A 261 31.03 16.83 -20.14
CA ASN A 261 29.99 17.56 -20.88
C ASN A 261 28.83 16.67 -21.33
N ILE A 262 28.35 15.79 -20.45
CA ILE A 262 27.21 14.90 -20.71
C ILE A 262 25.90 15.54 -20.26
N SER A 263 24.83 15.47 -21.07
CA SER A 263 23.51 15.96 -20.67
C SER A 263 22.77 14.93 -19.81
N VAL A 264 22.14 15.40 -18.74
CA VAL A 264 21.38 14.56 -17.79
C VAL A 264 19.87 14.72 -18.02
N LEU A 265 19.17 13.59 -18.07
CA LEU A 265 17.75 13.49 -18.38
C LEU A 265 17.00 12.84 -17.20
N PHE A 266 16.45 13.62 -16.28
CA PHE A 266 15.66 13.09 -15.17
C PHE A 266 14.27 12.66 -15.62
N ASN A 267 13.84 11.46 -15.25
CA ASN A 267 12.49 10.99 -15.49
C ASN A 267 11.49 11.73 -14.57
N LYS A 268 10.51 12.43 -15.16
CA LYS A 268 9.53 13.24 -14.40
C LYS A 268 8.66 12.42 -13.45
N GLU A 269 8.28 11.20 -13.84
CA GLU A 269 7.40 10.34 -13.02
C GLU A 269 8.12 9.73 -11.83
N LYS A 270 9.43 9.51 -11.96
CA LYS A 270 10.26 8.90 -10.92
C LYS A 270 10.88 9.92 -9.98
N PHE A 271 10.88 11.21 -10.33
CA PHE A 271 11.39 12.31 -9.50
C PHE A 271 10.37 12.74 -8.44
N LYS A 272 10.45 12.15 -7.24
CA LYS A 272 9.46 12.31 -6.16
C LYS A 272 10.10 12.38 -4.79
N ILE A 273 9.54 13.21 -3.90
CA ILE A 273 9.87 13.19 -2.47
C ILE A 273 9.07 12.10 -1.79
N ARG A 274 9.74 11.32 -0.96
CA ARG A 274 9.18 10.33 -0.05
C ARG A 274 9.38 10.80 1.38
N TYR A 275 8.29 11.04 2.10
CA TYR A 275 8.34 11.48 3.49
C TYR A 275 7.35 10.68 4.32
N PRO A 276 7.64 10.45 5.62
CA PRO A 276 6.75 9.68 6.49
C PRO A 276 5.41 10.40 6.65
N TRP A 277 4.31 9.68 6.42
CA TRP A 277 2.97 10.24 6.49
C TRP A 277 2.10 9.60 7.57
N LYS A 278 2.06 8.27 7.63
CA LYS A 278 1.21 7.51 8.56
C LYS A 278 1.91 6.28 9.10
N ASN A 279 1.44 5.85 10.26
CA ASN A 279 1.84 4.59 10.88
C ASN A 279 1.32 3.41 10.06
N TYR A 280 2.15 2.37 9.93
CA TYR A 280 1.79 1.10 9.32
C TYR A 280 0.50 0.51 9.93
N TRP A 281 0.33 0.60 11.25
CA TRP A 281 -0.80 0.02 11.99
C TRP A 281 -2.16 0.58 11.57
N ASP A 282 -2.26 1.89 11.37
CA ASP A 282 -3.50 2.54 10.93
C ASP A 282 -3.90 2.07 9.52
N ASN A 283 -2.89 1.90 8.66
CA ASN A 283 -3.10 1.38 7.30
C ASN A 283 -3.46 -0.10 7.31
N LEU A 284 -2.91 -0.89 8.24
CA LEU A 284 -3.25 -2.30 8.42
C LEU A 284 -4.73 -2.45 8.82
N LEU A 285 -5.17 -1.69 9.82
CA LEU A 285 -6.57 -1.66 10.26
C LEU A 285 -7.51 -1.17 9.15
N ARG A 286 -7.15 -0.08 8.46
CA ARG A 286 -7.93 0.45 7.34
C ARG A 286 -8.06 -0.57 6.21
N SER A 287 -6.99 -1.30 5.90
CA SER A 287 -7.00 -2.35 4.88
C SER A 287 -7.89 -3.52 5.29
N GLY A 288 -7.83 -3.95 6.55
CA GLY A 288 -8.73 -4.98 7.09
C GLY A 288 -10.20 -4.58 7.05
N PHE A 289 -10.51 -3.32 7.39
CA PHE A 289 -11.87 -2.78 7.28
C PHE A 289 -12.38 -2.74 5.83
N ASN A 290 -11.55 -2.29 4.89
CA ASN A 290 -11.88 -2.31 3.47
C ASN A 290 -12.15 -3.75 2.98
N LEU A 291 -11.35 -4.72 3.42
CA LEU A 291 -11.52 -6.13 3.06
C LEU A 291 -12.84 -6.71 3.61
N LEU A 292 -13.25 -6.29 4.81
CA LEU A 292 -14.55 -6.65 5.38
C LEU A 292 -15.71 -6.08 4.56
N LEU A 293 -15.60 -4.83 4.09
CA LEU A 293 -16.63 -4.23 3.22
C LEU A 293 -16.74 -4.97 1.88
N VAL A 294 -15.61 -5.29 1.25
CA VAL A 294 -15.58 -6.01 -0.03
C VAL A 294 -16.17 -7.41 0.10
N THR A 295 -15.74 -8.17 1.12
CA THR A 295 -16.30 -9.50 1.38
C THR A 295 -17.77 -9.44 1.80
N GLY A 296 -18.17 -8.42 2.56
CA GLY A 296 -19.58 -8.16 2.86
C GLY A 296 -20.43 -7.91 1.63
N PHE A 297 -19.92 -7.13 0.68
CA PHE A 297 -20.61 -6.87 -0.58
C PHE A 297 -20.73 -8.13 -1.44
N ILE A 298 -19.64 -8.89 -1.56
CA ILE A 298 -19.61 -10.16 -2.32
C ILE A 298 -20.59 -11.18 -1.71
N SER A 299 -20.67 -11.29 -0.39
CA SER A 299 -21.61 -12.22 0.24
C SER A 299 -23.06 -11.78 0.06
N ALA A 300 -23.34 -10.47 0.10
CA ALA A 300 -24.66 -9.94 -0.22
C ALA A 300 -25.07 -10.31 -1.65
N MET A 301 -24.18 -10.10 -2.63
CA MET A 301 -24.44 -10.46 -4.04
C MET A 301 -24.66 -11.96 -4.20
N GLY A 302 -23.81 -12.79 -3.61
CA GLY A 302 -23.93 -14.25 -3.71
C GLY A 302 -25.24 -14.77 -3.12
N ILE A 303 -25.64 -14.24 -1.95
CA ILE A 303 -26.93 -14.59 -1.33
C ILE A 303 -28.09 -14.09 -2.19
N PHE A 304 -28.01 -12.88 -2.74
CA PHE A 304 -29.06 -12.30 -3.58
C PHE A 304 -29.26 -13.09 -4.88
N PHE A 305 -28.21 -13.37 -5.64
CA PHE A 305 -28.30 -14.12 -6.89
C PHE A 305 -28.79 -15.55 -6.66
N SER A 306 -28.30 -16.21 -5.61
CA SER A 306 -28.78 -17.56 -5.31
C SER A 306 -30.22 -17.56 -4.81
N ALA A 307 -30.74 -16.47 -4.24
CA ALA A 307 -32.15 -16.35 -3.90
C ALA A 307 -33.04 -16.15 -5.14
N ILE A 308 -32.58 -15.42 -6.16
CA ILE A 308 -33.30 -15.24 -7.44
C ILE A 308 -33.37 -16.56 -8.21
N VAL A 309 -32.27 -17.30 -8.32
CA VAL A 309 -32.26 -18.59 -9.03
C VAL A 309 -33.16 -19.64 -8.33
N SER A 310 -33.44 -19.42 -7.04
CA SER A 310 -34.25 -20.30 -6.21
C SER A 310 -35.76 -20.06 -6.31
N THR A 311 -36.21 -18.96 -6.90
CA THR A 311 -37.64 -18.64 -7.11
C THR A 311 -38.10 -19.07 -8.48
#